data_AF-X1NT99-F1
#
_entry.id   AF-X1NT99-F1
#
_cell.length_a   1.000
_cell.length_b   1.000
_cell.length_c   1.000
_cell.angle_alpha   90.00
_cell.angle_beta   90.00
_cell.angle_gamma   90.00
#
_symmetry.space_group_name_H-M   'P 1'
#
loop_
_entity.id
_entity.type
_entity.pdbx_description
1 polymer ?
#
loop_
_entity_poly.entity_id
_entity_poly.type
_entity_poly.pdbx_seq_one_letter_code
_entity_poly.pdbx_strand_id
1 'polypeptide(L)' 'LSILSSLRAEQGGTLIMITHDSNLAHHCQRIIHLKDGQVVMEESV' A
#
# COMPACT_ATOMS: atom_id res chain seq x y z
N LEU A 1 -1.01 8.79 -6.68
CA LEU A 1 -1.27 7.35 -6.92
C LEU A 1 -2.12 7.02 -8.14
N SER A 2 -2.82 7.98 -8.77
CA SER A 2 -3.80 7.70 -9.83
C SER A 2 -3.26 6.79 -10.92
N ILE A 3 -2.09 7.09 -11.49
CA ILE A 3 -1.49 6.31 -12.60
C ILE A 3 -1.16 4.87 -12.19
N LEU A 4 -0.51 4.66 -11.04
CA LEU A 4 -0.14 3.31 -10.57
C LEU A 4 -1.38 2.49 -10.20
N SER A 5 -2.41 3.14 -9.64
CA SER A 5 -3.67 2.47 -9.30
C SER A 5 -4.46 2.09 -10.55
N SER A 6 -4.51 2.98 -11.56
CA SER A 6 -5.12 2.70 -12.87
C SER A 6 -4.40 1.57 -13.59
N LEU A 7 -3.07 1.60 -13.66
CA LEU A 7 -2.28 0.53 -14.28
C LEU A 7 -2.55 -0.84 -13.64
N ARG A 8 -2.63 -0.87 -12.30
CA ARG A 8 -3.01 -2.08 -11.58
C ARG A 8 -4.43 -2.53 -11.92
N ALA A 9 -5.39 -1.61 -11.97
CA ALA A 9 -6.77 -1.92 -12.31
C ALA A 9 -6.91 -2.45 -13.75
N GLU A 10 -6.13 -1.91 -14.69
CA GLU A 10 -6.16 -2.27 -16.10
C GLU A 10 -5.43 -3.59 -16.40
N GLN A 11 -4.32 -3.86 -15.72
CA GLN A 11 -3.46 -5.03 -16.01
C GLN A 11 -3.60 -6.18 -14.99
N GLY A 12 -4.38 -5.99 -13.93
CA GLY A 12 -4.60 -7.02 -12.90
C GLY A 12 -3.38 -7.37 -12.05
N GLY A 13 -2.32 -6.54 -12.08
CA GLY A 13 -1.09 -6.77 -11.33
C GLY A 13 -1.24 -6.54 -9.81
N THR A 14 -0.27 -7.01 -9.02
CA THR A 14 -0.19 -6.66 -7.59
C THR A 14 0.72 -5.45 -7.41
N LEU A 15 0.22 -4.39 -6.75
CA LEU A 15 0.99 -3.20 -6.41
C LEU A 15 1.36 -3.25 -4.92
N ILE A 16 2.65 -3.26 -4.62
CA ILE A 16 3.20 -3.07 -3.27
C ILE A 16 3.87 -1.69 -3.26
N MET A 17 3.49 -0.85 -2.30
CA MET A 17 4.03 0.50 -2.13
C MET A 17 4.64 0.64 -0.74
N ILE A 18 5.83 1.22 -0.66
CA ILE A 18 6.51 1.55 0.59
C ILE A 18 6.56 3.07 0.68
N THR A 19 6.08 3.61 1.79
CA THR A 19 6.04 5.05 2.03
C THR A 19 6.13 5.34 3.52
N HIS A 20 6.72 6.49 3.86
CA HIS A 20 6.63 7.07 5.21
C HIS A 20 5.50 8.09 5.34
N ASP A 21 4.81 8.44 4.25
CA ASP A 21 3.64 9.32 4.27
C ASP A 21 2.36 8.49 4.46
N SER A 22 1.74 8.66 5.63
CA SER A 22 0.48 8.01 5.98
C SER A 22 -0.67 8.36 5.02
N ASN A 23 -0.76 9.58 4.49
CA ASN A 23 -1.83 9.95 3.55
C ASN A 23 -1.69 9.14 2.26
N LEU A 24 -0.46 8.92 1.82
CA LEU A 24 -0.17 8.10 0.65
C LEU A 24 -0.57 6.64 0.88
N ALA A 25 -0.27 6.09 2.06
CA ALA A 25 -0.60 4.72 2.43
C ALA A 25 -2.11 4.45 2.46
N HIS A 26 -2.92 5.40 2.92
CA HIS A 26 -4.39 5.29 2.96
C HIS A 26 -5.07 5.21 1.58
N HIS A 27 -4.33 5.40 0.48
CA HIS A 27 -4.85 5.12 -0.85
C HIS A 27 -4.73 3.64 -1.27
N CYS A 28 -4.07 2.80 -0.48
CA CYS A 28 -4.05 1.35 -0.67
C CYS A 28 -5.25 0.69 0.03
N GLN A 29 -5.61 -0.54 -0.36
CA GLN A 29 -6.68 -1.29 0.33
C GLN A 29 -6.23 -1.93 1.65
N ARG A 30 -4.91 -1.94 1.88
CA ARG A 30 -4.31 -2.51 3.08
C ARG A 30 -3.00 -1.81 3.38
N ILE A 31 -2.74 -1.60 4.67
CA ILE A 31 -1.50 -1.04 5.19
C ILE A 31 -0.86 -2.08 6.13
N ILE A 32 0.45 -2.30 5.96
CA ILE A 32 1.26 -3.16 6.82
C ILE A 32 2.35 -2.31 7.44
N HIS A 33 2.40 -2.24 8.77
CA HIS A 33 3.46 -1.54 9.49
C HIS A 33 4.58 -2.52 9.83
N LEU A 34 5.79 -2.18 9.41
CA LEU A 34 7.00 -2.93 9.72
C LEU A 34 7.85 -2.18 10.74
N LYS A 35 8.41 -2.91 11.70
CA LYS A 35 9.41 -2.40 12.64
C LYS A 35 10.38 -3.52 13.01
N ASP A 36 11.67 -3.23 12.98
CA ASP A 36 12.74 -4.18 13.36
C ASP A 36 12.62 -5.54 12.64
N GLY A 37 12.24 -5.51 11.35
CA GLY A 37 12.07 -6.71 10.52
C GLY A 37 10.79 -7.51 10.77
N GLN A 38 9.88 -7.02 11.63
CA GLN A 38 8.63 -7.69 11.98
C GLN A 38 7.41 -6.88 11.55
N VAL A 39 6.31 -7.57 11.25
CA VAL A 39 4.99 -6.96 11.08
C VAL A 39 4.44 -6.64 12.46
N VAL A 40 4.24 -5.36 12.74
CA VAL A 40 3.74 -4.91 14.05
C VAL A 40 2.27 -4.51 14.02
N MET A 41 1.71 -4.23 12.83
CA MET A 41 0.29 -3.90 12.64
C MET A 41 -0.15 -4.14 11.20
N GLU A 42 -1.42 -4.49 11.02
CA GLU A 42 -2.11 -4.62 9.74
C GLU A 42 -3.47 -3.93 9.82
N GLU A 43 -3.81 -3.15 8.79
CA GLU A 43 -5.05 -2.38 8.70
C GLU A 43 -5.68 -2.57 7.31
N SER A 44 -6.99 -2.82 7.27
CA SER A 44 -7.79 -2.78 6.04
C SER A 44 -8.44 -1.40 5.93
N VAL A 45 -8.23 -0.74 4.80
CA VAL A 45 -8.73 0.61 4.49
C VAL A 45 -9.84 0.51 3.46
#